data_AF-A0A2G6FXV0-F1
#
_entry.id   AF-A0A2G6FXV0-F1
#
_cell.length_a   1.000
_cell.length_b   1.000
_cell.length_c   1.000
_cell.angle_alpha   90.00
_cell.angle_beta   90.00
_cell.angle_gamma   90.00
#
_symmetry.space_group_name_H-M   'P 1'
#
loop_
_entity.id
_entity.type
_entity.pdbx_description
1 polymer ?
#
loop_
_entity_poly.entity_id
_entity_poly.type
_entity_poly.pdbx_seq_one_letter_code
_entity_poly.pdbx_strand_id
1 'polypeptide(L)'
;MVWWVGACAVAGDGGVVLVRDGQAEAVIVLPDDAVPEVREDTAVLRGFLAQMTGVELDVVPVAPEGMNRLRVQVGPATLGSTDPQGTLRLAFRLETAGGEVRISADTPEGFRRAVYAFLENPLGCRKYDTGPAVVPSRSTLVVPPLDVFSKPTFKFRMQNLHEPSYNVWHGIDNQDDFGLFVHTFKYLVPPEKYFAEHPEYFSLLNGHRTPDGQLCLSNPDVLRIVIEDLERRMAEKPDAVFWSVSQNDTYVPCECDGCRALDEAAGSHSGSLLTFVNQVAAHFPDKTISTLAYQYTRAAPRGIRPLPNVNIMLCS
;
A
#
# COMPACT_ATOMS: atom_id res chain seq x y z
N MET A 1 5.07 10.02 8.54
CA MET A 1 4.40 11.30 8.27
C MET A 1 5.49 12.35 8.22
N VAL A 2 5.97 12.69 7.02
CA VAL A 2 6.92 13.80 6.88
C VAL A 2 6.09 15.05 7.04
N TRP A 3 6.14 15.66 8.22
CA TRP A 3 5.57 16.99 8.42
C TRP A 3 6.47 17.94 7.62
N TRP A 4 5.97 18.42 6.49
CA TRP A 4 6.57 19.56 5.82
C TRP A 4 6.40 20.68 6.83
N VAL A 5 7.50 21.12 7.45
CA VAL A 5 7.46 22.17 8.46
C VAL A 5 6.86 23.38 7.76
N GLY A 6 5.58 23.62 8.05
CA GLY A 6 4.83 24.75 7.55
C GLY A 6 5.36 25.99 8.21
N ALA A 7 6.40 26.57 7.63
CA ALA A 7 6.58 28.00 7.75
C ALA A 7 5.43 28.63 6.97
N CYS A 8 4.54 29.37 7.65
CA CYS A 8 3.76 30.41 7.01
C CYS A 8 4.75 31.36 6.33
N ALA A 9 5.06 31.11 5.06
CA ALA A 9 5.96 31.95 4.30
C ALA A 9 5.19 33.21 3.91
N VAL A 10 5.52 34.30 4.61
CA VAL A 10 5.40 35.66 4.07
C VAL A 10 6.08 35.65 2.70
N ALA A 11 5.47 36.29 1.70
CA ALA A 11 5.99 36.37 0.33
C ALA A 11 7.45 36.87 0.33
N GLY A 12 8.38 35.93 0.29
CA GLY A 12 9.79 36.16 0.04
C GLY A 12 10.10 35.90 -1.43
N ASP A 13 11.12 36.57 -1.93
CA ASP A 13 11.65 36.41 -3.28
C ASP A 13 11.93 34.92 -3.57
N GLY A 14 11.22 34.33 -4.55
CA GLY A 14 11.42 32.94 -4.99
C GLY A 14 10.17 32.05 -5.14
N GLY A 15 8.99 32.49 -4.72
CA GLY A 15 7.74 31.75 -4.96
C GLY A 15 7.23 31.85 -6.42
N VAL A 16 6.41 30.91 -6.85
CA VAL A 16 5.77 30.91 -8.18
C VAL A 16 4.30 31.27 -8.05
N VAL A 17 3.86 32.28 -8.81
CA VAL A 17 2.47 32.77 -8.76
C VAL A 17 1.64 32.00 -9.78
N LEU A 18 0.64 31.26 -9.30
CA LEU A 18 -0.30 30.55 -10.18
C LEU A 18 -1.53 31.41 -10.50
N VAL A 19 -2.04 32.12 -9.49
CA VAL A 19 -3.18 33.02 -9.60
C VAL A 19 -2.88 34.28 -8.80
N ARG A 20 -3.21 35.46 -9.33
CA ARG A 20 -3.11 36.75 -8.66
C ARG A 20 -4.44 37.49 -8.77
N ASP A 21 -5.02 37.83 -7.63
CA ASP A 21 -6.23 38.65 -7.52
C ASP A 21 -7.39 38.17 -8.43
N GLY A 22 -7.56 36.85 -8.52
CA GLY A 22 -8.59 36.21 -9.34
C GLY A 22 -8.25 36.09 -10.84
N GLN A 23 -6.99 36.30 -11.23
CA GLN A 23 -6.51 36.15 -12.61
C GLN A 23 -5.43 35.07 -12.71
N ALA A 24 -5.48 34.28 -13.79
CA ALA A 24 -4.49 33.26 -14.06
C ALA A 24 -3.14 33.89 -14.43
N GLU A 25 -2.09 33.51 -13.70
CA GLU A 25 -0.69 33.91 -13.96
C GLU A 25 0.14 32.73 -14.49
N ALA A 26 -0.45 31.54 -14.47
CA ALA A 26 0.18 30.30 -14.91
C ALA A 26 -0.74 29.45 -15.78
N VAL A 27 -0.13 28.51 -16.50
CA VAL A 27 -0.80 27.40 -17.17
C VAL A 27 -0.29 26.07 -16.65
N ILE A 28 -1.11 25.03 -16.76
CA ILE A 28 -0.68 23.65 -16.52
C ILE A 28 -0.08 23.12 -17.81
N VAL A 29 1.20 22.76 -17.77
CA VAL A 29 1.90 22.19 -18.93
C VAL A 29 1.87 20.68 -18.86
N LEU A 30 1.10 20.07 -19.77
CA LEU A 30 0.90 18.62 -19.86
C LEU A 30 1.26 18.13 -21.27
N PRO A 31 2.26 17.22 -21.42
CA PRO A 31 2.62 16.67 -22.73
C PRO A 31 1.45 15.99 -23.46
N ASP A 32 1.41 16.10 -24.80
CA ASP A 32 0.37 15.50 -25.64
C ASP A 32 0.36 13.97 -25.61
N ASP A 33 1.46 13.34 -25.21
CA ASP A 33 1.63 11.90 -25.07
C ASP A 33 1.38 11.38 -23.64
N ALA A 34 0.91 12.24 -22.72
CA ALA A 34 0.58 11.83 -21.36
C ALA A 34 -0.47 10.70 -21.36
N VAL A 35 -0.20 9.66 -20.56
CA VAL A 35 -1.09 8.49 -20.39
C VAL A 35 -2.39 8.88 -19.66
N PRO A 36 -3.50 8.12 -19.83
CA PRO A 36 -4.81 8.48 -19.27
C PRO A 36 -4.80 8.81 -17.78
N GLU A 37 -4.11 8.02 -16.96
CA GLU A 37 -4.04 8.18 -15.52
C GLU A 37 -3.40 9.54 -15.14
N VAL A 38 -2.36 9.96 -15.87
CA VAL A 38 -1.70 11.25 -15.66
C VAL A 38 -2.63 12.40 -16.05
N ARG A 39 -3.46 12.24 -17.10
CA ARG A 39 -4.46 13.24 -17.50
C ARG A 39 -5.56 13.38 -16.45
N GLU A 40 -6.05 12.26 -15.93
CA GLU A 40 -7.05 12.21 -14.86
C GLU A 40 -6.54 12.92 -13.61
N ASP A 41 -5.34 12.58 -13.14
CA ASP A 41 -4.74 13.20 -11.95
C ASP A 41 -4.39 14.68 -12.18
N THR A 42 -4.08 15.08 -13.43
CA THR A 42 -3.93 16.50 -13.81
C THR A 42 -5.26 17.25 -13.76
N ALA A 43 -6.37 16.61 -14.18
CA ALA A 43 -7.70 17.19 -14.07
C ALA A 43 -8.13 17.36 -12.61
N VAL A 44 -7.79 16.39 -11.74
CA VAL A 44 -7.98 16.51 -10.27
C VAL A 44 -7.22 17.72 -9.74
N LEU A 45 -5.92 17.84 -10.06
CA LEU A 45 -5.11 18.99 -9.66
C LEU A 45 -5.76 20.31 -10.10
N ARG A 46 -6.13 20.43 -11.37
CA ARG A 46 -6.81 21.60 -11.93
C ARG A 46 -8.10 21.94 -11.18
N GLY A 47 -8.94 20.94 -10.93
CA GLY A 47 -10.21 21.12 -10.22
C GLY A 47 -10.04 21.66 -8.80
N PHE A 48 -9.04 21.16 -8.06
CA PHE A 48 -8.72 21.69 -6.73
C PHE A 48 -8.18 23.12 -6.78
N LEU A 49 -7.35 23.46 -7.77
CA LEU A 49 -6.86 24.83 -7.95
C LEU A 49 -8.00 25.81 -8.29
N ALA A 50 -8.96 25.38 -9.12
CA ALA A 50 -10.14 26.16 -9.45
C ALA A 50 -11.09 26.31 -8.25
N GLN A 51 -11.31 25.24 -7.48
CA GLN A 51 -12.09 25.31 -6.24
C GLN A 51 -11.45 26.26 -5.21
N MET A 52 -10.12 26.28 -5.14
CA MET A 52 -9.37 27.14 -4.23
C MET A 52 -9.41 28.61 -4.62
N THR A 53 -9.31 28.90 -5.93
CA THR A 53 -9.08 30.27 -6.42
C THR A 53 -10.24 30.92 -7.15
N GLY A 54 -11.22 30.12 -7.58
CA GLY A 54 -12.26 30.54 -8.52
C GLY A 54 -11.78 30.66 -9.97
N VAL A 55 -10.53 30.29 -10.26
CA VAL A 55 -9.91 30.44 -11.58
C VAL A 55 -9.53 29.08 -12.15
N GLU A 56 -10.05 28.80 -13.33
CA GLU A 56 -9.68 27.63 -14.13
C GLU A 56 -8.38 27.90 -14.89
N LEU A 57 -7.31 27.16 -14.57
CA LEU A 57 -6.05 27.25 -15.32
C LEU A 57 -6.13 26.41 -16.60
N ASP A 58 -5.64 26.97 -17.71
CA ASP A 58 -5.56 26.25 -18.98
C ASP A 58 -4.54 25.10 -18.91
N VAL A 59 -4.87 24.00 -19.57
CA VAL A 59 -3.98 22.85 -19.76
C VAL A 59 -3.49 22.87 -21.20
N VAL A 60 -2.18 23.06 -21.39
CA VAL A 60 -1.56 23.22 -22.71
C VAL A 60 -0.31 22.36 -22.85
N PRO A 61 0.05 21.89 -24.05
CA PRO A 61 1.29 21.14 -24.26
C PRO A 61 2.53 22.04 -24.21
N VAL A 62 2.37 23.32 -24.56
CA VAL A 62 3.44 24.33 -24.56
C VAL A 62 2.91 25.61 -23.92
N ALA A 63 3.62 26.11 -22.91
CA ALA A 63 3.23 27.34 -22.24
C ALA A 63 3.46 28.58 -23.14
N PRO A 64 2.52 29.54 -23.15
CA PRO A 64 2.75 30.86 -23.74
C PRO A 64 3.96 31.58 -23.12
N GLU A 65 4.55 32.51 -23.87
CA GLU A 65 5.62 33.36 -23.36
C GLU A 65 5.10 34.28 -22.24
N GLY A 66 5.91 34.51 -21.21
CA GLY A 66 5.59 35.39 -20.09
C GLY A 66 4.67 34.80 -19.01
N MET A 67 4.12 33.60 -19.19
CA MET A 67 3.33 32.91 -18.16
C MET A 67 4.20 32.00 -17.28
N ASN A 68 3.83 31.94 -15.99
CA ASN A 68 4.35 30.91 -15.09
C ASN A 68 3.84 29.53 -15.50
N ARG A 69 4.50 28.47 -14.99
CA ARG A 69 4.24 27.11 -15.45
C ARG A 69 4.05 26.17 -14.28
N LEU A 70 2.99 25.38 -14.31
CA LEU A 70 2.84 24.19 -13.49
C LEU A 70 3.06 22.97 -14.38
N ARG A 71 4.28 22.45 -14.41
CA ARG A 71 4.71 21.43 -15.37
C ARG A 71 4.55 20.02 -14.80
N VAL A 72 3.88 19.17 -15.57
CA VAL A 72 3.75 17.73 -15.32
C VAL A 72 4.87 16.98 -16.05
N GLN A 73 5.67 16.19 -15.33
CA GLN A 73 6.73 15.35 -15.89
C GLN A 73 6.59 13.93 -15.35
N VAL A 74 6.07 13.02 -16.18
CA VAL A 74 5.88 11.62 -15.78
C VAL A 74 6.51 10.72 -16.82
N GLY A 75 7.39 9.83 -16.36
CA GLY A 75 8.06 8.87 -17.24
C GLY A 75 9.26 8.20 -16.57
N PRO A 76 9.73 7.07 -17.10
CA PRO A 76 10.81 6.31 -16.49
C PRO A 76 12.09 7.15 -16.35
N ALA A 77 12.76 7.01 -15.20
CA ALA A 77 14.00 7.70 -14.85
C ALA A 77 13.91 9.24 -14.81
N THR A 78 12.71 9.81 -14.77
CA THR A 78 12.49 11.26 -14.56
C THR A 78 13.09 11.71 -13.23
N LEU A 79 13.04 10.86 -12.20
CA LEU A 79 13.61 11.15 -10.88
C LEU A 79 15.11 10.84 -10.77
N GLY A 80 15.73 10.27 -11.82
CA GLY A 80 17.16 9.93 -11.84
C GLY A 80 17.60 8.96 -10.73
N SER A 81 16.67 8.17 -10.18
CA SER A 81 16.89 7.32 -9.01
C SER A 81 16.74 5.83 -9.36
N THR A 82 17.46 4.95 -8.67
CA THR A 82 17.32 3.49 -8.81
C THR A 82 16.35 2.94 -7.76
N ASP A 83 15.56 1.91 -8.11
CA ASP A 83 14.57 1.30 -7.20
C ASP A 83 14.91 -0.13 -6.74
N PRO A 84 16.01 -0.35 -6.00
CA PRO A 84 16.34 -1.69 -5.51
C PRO A 84 15.30 -2.24 -4.51
N GLN A 85 14.39 -1.40 -3.99
CA GLN A 85 13.42 -1.76 -2.95
C GLN A 85 11.96 -1.79 -3.45
N GLY A 86 11.65 -1.46 -4.69
CA GLY A 86 10.26 -1.39 -5.18
C GLY A 86 9.42 -0.28 -4.52
N THR A 87 10.08 0.77 -3.98
CA THR A 87 9.42 1.88 -3.28
C THR A 87 9.27 3.12 -4.16
N LEU A 88 9.90 3.15 -5.34
CA LEU A 88 9.81 4.29 -6.26
C LEU A 88 8.46 4.34 -7.01
N ARG A 89 7.63 3.29 -6.94
CA ARG A 89 6.26 3.29 -7.49
C ARG A 89 5.43 4.50 -7.03
N LEU A 90 5.63 4.99 -5.81
CA LEU A 90 4.94 6.18 -5.27
C LEU A 90 5.89 7.37 -5.05
N ALA A 91 7.09 7.32 -5.63
CA ALA A 91 8.05 8.39 -5.48
C ALA A 91 7.72 9.58 -6.40
N PHE A 92 8.06 10.77 -5.91
CA PHE A 92 7.87 12.01 -6.65
C PHE A 92 8.85 13.09 -6.21
N ARG A 93 8.95 14.13 -7.04
CA ARG A 93 9.72 15.35 -6.74
C ARG A 93 8.86 16.59 -7.04
N LEU A 94 8.89 17.55 -6.13
CA LEU A 94 8.26 18.87 -6.27
C LEU A 94 9.34 19.93 -6.20
N GLU A 95 9.44 20.75 -7.24
CA GLU A 95 10.47 21.78 -7.35
C GLU A 95 9.88 23.10 -7.83
N THR A 96 10.47 24.21 -7.40
CA THR A 96 10.20 25.53 -7.98
C THR A 96 11.49 26.16 -8.46
N ALA A 97 11.51 26.65 -9.70
CA ALA A 97 12.62 27.41 -10.23
C ALA A 97 12.15 28.35 -11.35
N GLY A 98 12.55 29.63 -11.30
CA GLY A 98 12.39 30.56 -12.44
C GLY A 98 10.96 30.69 -12.99
N GLY A 99 9.95 30.81 -12.11
CA GLY A 99 8.54 30.92 -12.51
C GLY A 99 7.88 29.58 -12.89
N GLU A 100 8.57 28.46 -12.66
CA GLU A 100 8.04 27.13 -12.92
C GLU A 100 7.96 26.30 -11.64
N VAL A 101 6.82 25.63 -11.45
CA VAL A 101 6.63 24.55 -10.49
C VAL A 101 6.67 23.23 -11.28
N ARG A 102 7.60 22.35 -10.96
CA ARG A 102 7.72 21.01 -11.57
C ARG A 102 7.16 19.95 -10.62
N ILE A 103 6.24 19.15 -11.13
CA ILE A 103 5.73 17.94 -10.48
C ILE A 103 6.22 16.74 -11.29
N SER A 104 7.17 16.03 -10.72
CA SER A 104 7.89 14.96 -11.42
C SER A 104 7.68 13.60 -10.73
N ALA A 105 7.48 12.54 -11.51
CA ALA A 105 7.39 11.17 -11.02
C ALA A 105 7.83 10.15 -12.08
N ASP A 106 8.28 8.97 -11.65
CA ASP A 106 8.65 7.90 -12.58
C ASP A 106 7.44 7.09 -13.10
N THR A 107 6.33 7.15 -12.36
CA THR A 107 5.10 6.38 -12.63
C THR A 107 3.85 7.25 -12.47
N PRO A 108 2.71 6.85 -13.08
CA PRO A 108 1.43 7.50 -12.83
C PRO A 108 1.01 7.53 -11.36
N GLU A 109 1.25 6.47 -10.59
CA GLU A 109 0.89 6.43 -9.17
C GLU A 109 1.78 7.34 -8.31
N GLY A 110 3.04 7.52 -8.69
CA GLY A 110 3.92 8.52 -8.11
C GLY A 110 3.41 9.94 -8.39
N PHE A 111 2.95 10.20 -9.62
CA PHE A 111 2.35 11.49 -9.98
C PHE A 111 1.05 11.77 -9.21
N ARG A 112 0.15 10.78 -9.10
CA ARG A 112 -1.04 10.87 -8.25
C ARG A 112 -0.68 11.26 -6.83
N ARG A 113 0.32 10.58 -6.26
CA ARG A 113 0.78 10.88 -4.91
C ARG A 113 1.34 12.30 -4.82
N ALA A 114 2.07 12.76 -5.84
CA ALA A 114 2.61 14.11 -5.94
C ALA A 114 1.50 15.16 -5.96
N VAL A 115 0.43 14.95 -6.74
CA VAL A 115 -0.75 15.84 -6.79
C VAL A 115 -1.34 16.03 -5.40
N TYR A 116 -1.67 14.95 -4.69
CA TYR A 116 -2.24 15.08 -3.35
C TYR A 116 -1.26 15.66 -2.32
N ALA A 117 0.03 15.31 -2.41
CA ALA A 117 1.05 15.91 -1.55
C ALA A 117 1.23 17.41 -1.81
N PHE A 118 1.13 17.85 -3.07
CA PHE A 118 1.17 19.25 -3.47
C PHE A 118 -0.08 20.01 -2.99
N LEU A 119 -1.27 19.43 -3.15
CA LEU A 119 -2.50 20.02 -2.62
C LEU A 119 -2.47 20.14 -1.09
N GLU A 120 -1.98 19.11 -0.40
CA GLU A 120 -1.97 19.08 1.07
C GLU A 120 -0.90 20.00 1.68
N ASN A 121 0.35 19.87 1.26
CA ASN A 121 1.47 20.47 2.00
C ASN A 121 1.64 21.96 1.67
N PRO A 122 2.00 22.37 0.44
CA PRO A 122 2.17 23.78 0.13
C PRO A 122 0.85 24.55 -0.02
N LEU A 123 -0.26 23.91 -0.44
CA LEU A 123 -1.51 24.62 -0.72
C LEU A 123 -2.53 24.56 0.44
N GLY A 124 -2.38 23.62 1.37
CA GLY A 124 -3.16 23.58 2.61
C GLY A 124 -4.50 22.84 2.52
N CYS A 125 -4.76 22.07 1.46
CA CYS A 125 -5.93 21.19 1.40
C CYS A 125 -5.82 20.07 2.45
N ARG A 126 -6.95 19.51 2.93
CA ARG A 126 -6.95 18.43 3.92
C ARG A 126 -8.05 17.41 3.64
N LYS A 127 -7.71 16.12 3.74
CA LYS A 127 -8.66 14.99 3.70
C LYS A 127 -8.57 14.23 5.02
N TYR A 128 -9.55 14.46 5.90
CA TYR A 128 -9.53 13.95 7.28
C TYR A 128 -10.18 12.58 7.44
N ASP A 129 -11.25 12.31 6.70
CA ASP A 129 -12.06 11.10 6.84
C ASP A 129 -12.80 10.80 5.52
N THR A 130 -14.01 10.23 5.58
CA THR A 130 -14.88 9.92 4.45
C THR A 130 -15.53 11.16 3.82
N GLY A 131 -15.54 12.30 4.51
CA GLY A 131 -16.08 13.56 4.02
C GLY A 131 -15.29 14.19 2.88
N PRO A 132 -15.81 15.26 2.25
CA PRO A 132 -15.08 15.97 1.21
C PRO A 132 -13.77 16.56 1.75
N ALA A 133 -12.80 16.77 0.85
CA ALA A 133 -11.59 17.49 1.22
C ALA A 133 -11.91 18.94 1.61
N VAL A 134 -11.27 19.43 2.66
CA VAL A 134 -11.28 20.84 3.04
C VAL A 134 -10.31 21.58 2.13
N VAL A 135 -10.82 22.55 1.39
CA VAL A 135 -10.06 23.35 0.43
C VAL A 135 -10.09 24.81 0.88
N PRO A 136 -8.94 25.44 1.19
CA PRO A 136 -8.91 26.86 1.53
C PRO A 136 -9.32 27.71 0.33
N SER A 137 -9.93 28.87 0.56
CA SER A 137 -10.25 29.84 -0.49
C SER A 137 -9.21 30.96 -0.51
N ARG A 138 -8.69 31.30 -1.70
CA ARG A 138 -7.65 32.33 -1.90
C ARG A 138 -7.79 33.00 -3.27
N SER A 139 -7.90 34.33 -3.33
CA SER A 139 -7.86 35.07 -4.60
C SER A 139 -6.47 35.12 -5.24
N THR A 140 -5.42 34.95 -4.42
CA THR A 140 -4.02 34.91 -4.85
C THR A 140 -3.38 33.63 -4.36
N LEU A 141 -2.83 32.84 -5.28
CA LEU A 141 -2.19 31.56 -5.02
C LEU A 141 -0.72 31.62 -5.43
N VAL A 142 0.15 31.62 -4.42
CA VAL A 142 1.61 31.57 -4.59
C VAL A 142 2.10 30.24 -4.02
N VAL A 143 2.84 29.50 -4.84
CA VAL A 143 3.56 28.29 -4.43
C VAL A 143 4.89 28.72 -3.82
N PRO A 144 5.21 28.32 -2.58
CA PRO A 144 6.49 28.67 -1.96
C PRO A 144 7.65 27.97 -2.67
N PRO A 145 8.91 28.36 -2.40
CA PRO A 145 10.06 27.61 -2.88
C PRO A 145 10.02 26.13 -2.47
N LEU A 146 10.16 25.21 -3.42
CA LEU A 146 10.18 23.76 -3.22
C LEU A 146 11.47 23.14 -3.80
N ASP A 147 12.05 22.20 -3.05
CA ASP A 147 12.97 21.16 -3.52
C ASP A 147 12.74 19.94 -2.65
N VAL A 148 11.73 19.15 -2.99
CA VAL A 148 11.33 18.00 -2.18
C VAL A 148 11.23 16.75 -3.01
N PHE A 149 12.00 15.76 -2.61
CA PHE A 149 11.87 14.38 -3.04
C PHE A 149 11.20 13.56 -1.94
N SER A 150 10.20 12.76 -2.31
CA SER A 150 9.46 11.92 -1.37
C SER A 150 9.23 10.54 -1.95
N LYS A 151 9.36 9.52 -1.12
CA LYS A 151 8.99 8.13 -1.41
C LYS A 151 8.49 7.46 -0.12
N PRO A 152 7.63 6.44 -0.20
CA PRO A 152 7.25 5.67 0.97
C PRO A 152 8.44 4.88 1.54
N THR A 153 8.48 4.76 2.86
CA THR A 153 9.45 3.88 3.56
C THR A 153 9.07 2.40 3.42
N PHE A 154 7.77 2.10 3.33
CA PHE A 154 7.22 0.75 3.25
C PHE A 154 6.60 0.52 1.87
N LYS A 155 6.76 -0.69 1.32
CA LYS A 155 6.20 -1.06 0.00
C LYS A 155 4.67 -1.15 0.00
N PHE A 156 4.10 -1.52 1.15
CA PHE A 156 2.68 -1.71 1.34
C PHE A 156 2.25 -1.00 2.62
N ARG A 157 1.18 -0.22 2.55
CA ARG A 157 0.60 0.54 3.66
C ARG A 157 -0.91 0.39 3.61
N MET A 158 -1.49 -0.26 4.60
CA MET A 158 -2.93 -0.47 4.67
C MET A 158 -3.46 0.03 6.02
N GLN A 159 -4.73 0.40 6.03
CA GLN A 159 -5.49 0.69 7.24
C GLN A 159 -6.85 -0.01 7.19
N ASN A 160 -7.51 -0.16 8.33
CA ASN A 160 -8.82 -0.82 8.40
C ASN A 160 -9.99 0.07 7.94
N LEU A 161 -9.76 1.37 7.69
CA LEU A 161 -10.76 2.25 7.08
C LEU A 161 -10.82 1.97 5.57
N HIS A 162 -11.91 1.34 5.12
CA HIS A 162 -12.21 1.10 3.72
C HIS A 162 -12.87 2.33 3.06
N GLU A 163 -12.07 3.38 2.85
CA GLU A 163 -12.54 4.61 2.19
C GLU A 163 -11.63 4.92 0.99
N PRO A 164 -12.04 4.61 -0.25
CA PRO A 164 -11.21 4.75 -1.45
C PRO A 164 -10.66 6.17 -1.64
N SER A 165 -11.49 7.18 -1.41
CA SER A 165 -11.09 8.58 -1.59
C SER A 165 -10.01 9.03 -0.60
N TYR A 166 -10.05 8.51 0.63
CA TYR A 166 -9.04 8.74 1.65
C TYR A 166 -7.76 7.98 1.32
N ASN A 167 -7.87 6.72 0.91
CA ASN A 167 -6.72 5.89 0.58
C ASN A 167 -5.93 6.50 -0.58
N VAL A 168 -6.60 6.92 -1.65
CA VAL A 168 -5.97 7.59 -2.79
C VAL A 168 -5.25 8.87 -2.36
N TRP A 169 -5.88 9.72 -1.55
CA TRP A 169 -5.28 10.96 -1.06
C TRP A 169 -3.97 10.73 -0.30
N HIS A 170 -3.97 9.74 0.59
CA HIS A 170 -2.85 9.42 1.48
C HIS A 170 -1.87 8.39 0.88
N GLY A 171 -2.15 7.91 -0.33
CA GLY A 171 -1.42 6.84 -1.01
C GLY A 171 -1.42 5.54 -0.21
N ILE A 172 -2.52 5.20 0.45
CA ILE A 172 -2.69 3.95 1.20
C ILE A 172 -3.11 2.87 0.20
N ASP A 173 -2.47 1.71 0.29
CA ASP A 173 -2.77 0.53 -0.50
C ASP A 173 -4.05 -0.15 0.00
N ASN A 174 -4.72 -0.85 -0.91
CA ASN A 174 -5.98 -1.53 -0.60
C ASN A 174 -5.74 -2.99 -0.24
N GLN A 175 -6.70 -3.58 0.47
CA GLN A 175 -6.72 -5.02 0.73
C GLN A 175 -6.96 -5.84 -0.55
N ASP A 176 -7.35 -5.19 -1.66
CA ASP A 176 -7.65 -5.85 -2.94
C ASP A 176 -6.46 -6.64 -3.52
N ASP A 177 -5.23 -6.27 -3.16
CA ASP A 177 -4.00 -6.99 -3.54
C ASP A 177 -3.89 -8.37 -2.87
N PHE A 178 -4.73 -8.65 -1.86
CA PHE A 178 -4.81 -9.96 -1.21
C PHE A 178 -5.83 -10.86 -1.91
N GLY A 179 -5.42 -12.09 -2.22
CA GLY A 179 -6.33 -13.17 -2.61
C GLY A 179 -7.04 -13.80 -1.41
N LEU A 180 -6.36 -13.81 -0.26
CA LEU A 180 -6.92 -14.19 1.04
C LEU A 180 -6.27 -13.33 2.11
N PHE A 181 -7.06 -12.87 3.09
CA PHE A 181 -6.61 -11.92 4.11
C PHE A 181 -6.95 -12.43 5.51
N VAL A 182 -5.91 -12.78 6.28
CA VAL A 182 -5.90 -13.21 7.71
C VAL A 182 -6.95 -14.26 8.12
N HIS A 183 -6.67 -15.02 9.18
CA HIS A 183 -7.62 -16.04 9.70
C HIS A 183 -8.17 -17.01 8.64
N THR A 184 -7.26 -17.51 7.81
CA THR A 184 -7.60 -18.18 6.55
C THR A 184 -7.67 -19.70 6.62
N PHE A 185 -7.14 -20.32 7.67
CA PHE A 185 -7.12 -21.78 7.80
C PHE A 185 -8.49 -22.45 7.61
N LYS A 186 -9.55 -21.91 8.20
CA LYS A 186 -10.92 -22.43 8.01
C LYS A 186 -11.46 -22.31 6.57
N TYR A 187 -10.94 -21.38 5.77
CA TYR A 187 -11.37 -21.24 4.37
C TYR A 187 -10.58 -22.15 3.42
N LEU A 188 -9.34 -22.48 3.80
CA LEU A 188 -8.46 -23.38 3.06
C LEU A 188 -8.78 -24.85 3.36
N VAL A 189 -9.11 -25.15 4.63
CA VAL A 189 -9.50 -26.50 5.08
C VAL A 189 -10.78 -26.38 5.91
N PRO A 190 -11.97 -26.32 5.27
CA PRO A 190 -13.23 -26.10 5.98
C PRO A 190 -13.63 -27.31 6.84
N PRO A 191 -13.93 -27.13 8.14
CA PRO A 191 -14.31 -28.23 9.04
C PRO A 191 -15.59 -28.94 8.59
N GLU A 192 -16.55 -28.23 8.03
CA GLU A 192 -17.79 -28.78 7.49
C GLU A 192 -17.56 -29.77 6.34
N LYS A 193 -16.43 -29.64 5.64
CA LYS A 193 -16.05 -30.53 4.54
C LYS A 193 -15.19 -31.70 5.02
N TYR A 194 -14.26 -31.47 5.95
CA TYR A 194 -13.21 -32.44 6.26
C TYR A 194 -13.32 -33.09 7.64
N PHE A 195 -13.92 -32.45 8.65
CA PHE A 195 -13.76 -32.89 10.03
C PHE A 195 -14.40 -34.25 10.34
N ALA A 196 -15.55 -34.56 9.73
CA ALA A 196 -16.27 -35.81 10.00
C ALA A 196 -15.48 -37.06 9.58
N GLU A 197 -14.76 -36.97 8.46
CA GLU A 197 -13.97 -38.07 7.89
C GLU A 197 -12.49 -37.99 8.31
N HIS A 198 -11.98 -36.77 8.50
CA HIS A 198 -10.56 -36.48 8.76
C HIS A 198 -10.37 -35.53 9.96
N PRO A 199 -10.77 -35.93 11.18
CA PRO A 199 -10.57 -35.10 12.37
C PRO A 199 -9.08 -34.82 12.65
N GLU A 200 -8.16 -35.65 12.16
CA GLU A 200 -6.71 -35.49 12.28
C GLU A 200 -6.12 -34.27 11.55
N TYR A 201 -6.89 -33.63 10.65
CA TYR A 201 -6.50 -32.37 9.99
C TYR A 201 -6.57 -31.17 10.92
N PHE A 202 -7.31 -31.30 12.03
CA PHE A 202 -7.62 -30.21 12.94
C PHE A 202 -6.84 -30.34 14.24
N SER A 203 -6.76 -29.26 15.01
CA SER A 203 -5.97 -29.20 16.23
C SER A 203 -6.41 -30.24 17.25
N LEU A 204 -5.45 -30.95 17.84
CA LEU A 204 -5.65 -31.74 19.05
C LEU A 204 -5.57 -30.80 20.25
N LEU A 205 -6.62 -30.75 21.07
CA LEU A 205 -6.71 -29.94 22.29
C LEU A 205 -7.21 -30.82 23.43
N ASN A 206 -6.46 -30.92 24.52
CA ASN A 206 -6.80 -31.77 25.67
C ASN A 206 -7.20 -33.20 25.27
N GLY A 207 -6.47 -33.80 24.33
CA GLY A 207 -6.73 -35.14 23.81
C GLY A 207 -7.89 -35.27 22.82
N HIS A 208 -8.56 -34.19 22.43
CA HIS A 208 -9.70 -34.21 21.51
C HIS A 208 -9.43 -33.36 20.26
N ARG A 209 -9.85 -33.83 19.07
CA ARG A 209 -9.75 -33.04 17.84
C ARG A 209 -10.89 -32.00 17.80
N THR A 210 -10.57 -30.76 17.48
CA THR A 210 -11.52 -29.64 17.55
C THR A 210 -11.72 -29.02 16.16
N PRO A 211 -12.94 -29.06 15.59
CA PRO A 211 -13.21 -28.54 14.24
C PRO A 211 -13.04 -27.02 14.15
N ASP A 212 -13.46 -26.31 15.20
CA ASP A 212 -13.41 -24.84 15.27
C ASP A 212 -12.07 -24.33 15.84
N GLY A 213 -11.06 -25.20 15.94
CA GLY A 213 -9.74 -24.86 16.46
C GLY A 213 -8.80 -24.32 15.38
N GLN A 214 -7.55 -24.76 15.45
CA GLN A 214 -6.52 -24.52 14.43
C GLN A 214 -6.38 -25.75 13.53
N LEU A 215 -5.50 -25.68 12.52
CA LEU A 215 -5.11 -26.85 11.75
C LEU A 215 -3.94 -27.59 12.41
N CYS A 216 -3.85 -28.90 12.14
CA CYS A 216 -2.71 -29.72 12.50
C CYS A 216 -1.57 -29.51 11.46
N LEU A 217 -0.71 -28.52 11.69
CA LEU A 217 0.32 -28.10 10.73
C LEU A 217 1.46 -29.11 10.52
N SER A 218 1.55 -30.16 11.34
CA SER A 218 2.47 -31.28 11.12
C SER A 218 1.89 -32.39 10.25
N ASN A 219 0.62 -32.29 9.83
CA ASN A 219 -0.03 -33.30 9.00
C ASN A 219 0.24 -33.02 7.50
N PRO A 220 0.88 -33.96 6.76
CA PRO A 220 1.21 -33.75 5.35
C PRO A 220 -0.02 -33.59 4.44
N ASP A 221 -1.17 -34.19 4.79
CA ASP A 221 -2.40 -34.02 4.00
C ASP A 221 -2.98 -32.61 4.13
N VAL A 222 -2.85 -31.97 5.30
CA VAL A 222 -3.24 -30.56 5.48
C VAL A 222 -2.42 -29.66 4.56
N LEU A 223 -1.11 -29.91 4.46
CA LEU A 223 -0.23 -29.16 3.54
C LEU A 223 -0.70 -29.32 2.09
N ARG A 224 -0.95 -30.56 1.66
CA ARG A 224 -1.42 -30.87 0.30
C ARG A 224 -2.73 -30.16 -0.01
N ILE A 225 -3.73 -30.24 0.88
CA ILE A 225 -5.04 -29.60 0.70
C ILE A 225 -4.91 -28.07 0.60
N VAL A 226 -4.09 -27.46 1.45
CA VAL A 226 -3.85 -26.01 1.41
C VAL A 226 -3.22 -25.59 0.09
N ILE A 227 -2.24 -26.34 -0.42
CA ILE A 227 -1.60 -26.06 -1.71
C ILE A 227 -2.63 -26.18 -2.85
N GLU A 228 -3.40 -27.28 -2.90
CA GLU A 228 -4.43 -27.50 -3.94
C GLU A 228 -5.51 -26.39 -3.92
N ASP A 229 -5.94 -25.94 -2.74
CA ASP A 229 -6.94 -24.87 -2.62
C ASP A 229 -6.37 -23.51 -3.04
N LEU A 230 -5.12 -23.22 -2.69
CA LEU A 230 -4.42 -22.00 -3.11
C LEU A 230 -4.20 -21.97 -4.62
N GLU A 231 -3.76 -23.08 -5.24
CA GLU A 231 -3.61 -23.19 -6.70
C GLU A 231 -4.92 -22.80 -7.41
N ARG A 232 -6.05 -23.35 -6.96
CA ARG A 232 -7.37 -23.03 -7.52
C ARG A 232 -7.68 -21.54 -7.39
N ARG A 233 -7.54 -20.97 -6.19
CA ARG A 233 -7.88 -19.56 -5.95
C ARG A 233 -6.93 -18.60 -6.68
N MET A 234 -5.65 -18.94 -6.79
CA MET A 234 -4.67 -18.16 -7.54
C MET A 234 -5.00 -18.13 -9.04
N ALA A 235 -5.53 -19.24 -9.58
CA ALA A 235 -6.04 -19.26 -10.95
C ALA A 235 -7.30 -18.40 -11.13
N GLU A 236 -8.16 -18.32 -10.11
CA GLU A 236 -9.38 -17.48 -10.11
C GLU A 236 -9.06 -15.99 -9.95
N LYS A 237 -7.99 -15.64 -9.24
CA LYS A 237 -7.56 -14.25 -9.00
C LYS A 237 -6.06 -14.06 -9.30
N PRO A 238 -5.65 -14.07 -10.58
CA PRO A 238 -4.24 -14.07 -10.97
C PRO A 238 -3.48 -12.80 -10.56
N ASP A 239 -4.18 -11.67 -10.49
CA ASP A 239 -3.61 -10.36 -10.18
C ASP A 239 -3.34 -10.15 -8.67
N ALA A 240 -3.83 -11.04 -7.81
CA ALA A 240 -3.53 -10.97 -6.38
C ALA A 240 -2.08 -11.34 -6.09
N VAL A 241 -1.41 -10.48 -5.32
CA VAL A 241 0.00 -10.59 -4.95
C VAL A 241 0.18 -11.35 -3.64
N PHE A 242 -0.72 -11.10 -2.67
CA PHE A 242 -0.60 -11.63 -1.31
C PHE A 242 -1.63 -12.71 -1.02
N TRP A 243 -1.18 -13.81 -0.42
CA TRP A 243 -2.02 -14.95 -0.09
C TRP A 243 -1.81 -15.34 1.37
N SER A 244 -2.77 -15.03 2.23
CA SER A 244 -2.65 -15.29 3.66
C SER A 244 -2.88 -16.78 3.96
N VAL A 245 -1.92 -17.40 4.65
CA VAL A 245 -1.95 -18.75 5.20
C VAL A 245 -1.70 -18.61 6.70
N SER A 246 -2.78 -18.50 7.46
CA SER A 246 -2.73 -17.94 8.81
C SER A 246 -3.76 -18.53 9.75
N GLN A 247 -3.39 -18.54 11.04
CA GLN A 247 -4.16 -19.06 12.17
C GLN A 247 -5.58 -18.51 12.17
N ASN A 248 -6.57 -19.36 12.45
CA ASN A 248 -7.92 -18.94 12.77
C ASN A 248 -7.91 -18.01 14.00
N ASP A 249 -8.98 -17.24 14.20
CA ASP A 249 -9.08 -16.33 15.34
C ASP A 249 -9.47 -17.07 16.64
N THR A 250 -8.58 -17.97 17.07
CA THR A 250 -8.69 -18.79 18.29
C THR A 250 -7.34 -18.87 18.99
N TYR A 251 -7.36 -19.18 20.29
CA TYR A 251 -6.24 -18.89 21.20
C TYR A 251 -5.26 -20.04 21.45
N VAL A 252 -5.57 -21.26 21.01
CA VAL A 252 -4.86 -22.46 21.46
C VAL A 252 -4.16 -23.15 20.28
N PRO A 253 -2.84 -23.42 20.37
CA PRO A 253 -2.13 -24.18 19.35
C PRO A 253 -2.56 -25.65 19.34
N CYS A 254 -2.26 -26.35 18.25
CA CYS A 254 -2.42 -27.81 18.20
C CYS A 254 -1.39 -28.49 19.14
N GLU A 255 -1.87 -29.37 20.02
CA GLU A 255 -1.07 -30.08 21.03
C GLU A 255 -0.61 -31.48 20.56
N CYS A 256 -0.76 -31.81 19.27
CA CYS A 256 -0.31 -33.09 18.76
C CYS A 256 1.23 -33.22 18.81
N ASP A 257 1.73 -34.45 18.87
CA ASP A 257 3.17 -34.72 18.98
C ASP A 257 4.01 -34.06 17.89
N GLY A 258 3.50 -34.01 16.66
CA GLY A 258 4.21 -33.41 15.53
C GLY A 258 4.34 -31.88 15.65
N CYS A 259 3.24 -31.17 15.94
CA CYS A 259 3.29 -29.72 16.15
C CYS A 259 4.13 -29.37 17.37
N ARG A 260 3.97 -30.12 18.47
CA ARG A 260 4.74 -29.92 19.70
C ARG A 260 6.24 -30.10 19.46
N ALA A 261 6.65 -31.15 18.75
CA ALA A 261 8.07 -31.38 18.46
C ALA A 261 8.70 -30.23 17.66
N LEU A 262 7.98 -29.67 16.67
CA LEU A 262 8.43 -28.51 15.90
C LEU A 262 8.56 -27.25 16.77
N ASP A 263 7.56 -27.02 17.62
CA ASP A 263 7.52 -25.85 18.50
C ASP A 263 8.60 -25.90 19.59
N GLU A 264 8.82 -27.07 20.19
CA GLU A 264 9.87 -27.31 21.18
C GLU A 264 11.26 -27.13 20.59
N ALA A 265 11.52 -27.70 19.41
CA ALA A 265 12.78 -27.52 18.70
C ALA A 265 13.05 -26.05 18.34
N ALA A 266 12.00 -25.31 17.98
CA ALA A 266 12.07 -23.88 17.67
C ALA A 266 12.11 -22.99 18.93
N GLY A 267 11.72 -23.51 20.09
CA GLY A 267 11.56 -22.74 21.34
C GLY A 267 10.37 -21.75 21.31
N SER A 268 9.38 -21.96 20.44
CA SER A 268 8.21 -21.08 20.28
C SER A 268 7.11 -21.76 19.45
N HIS A 269 5.84 -21.41 19.66
CA HIS A 269 4.73 -21.93 18.86
C HIS A 269 4.68 -21.46 17.40
N SER A 270 5.52 -20.52 17.01
CA SER A 270 5.69 -20.19 15.59
C SER A 270 6.53 -21.24 14.84
N GLY A 271 7.12 -22.23 15.53
CA GLY A 271 7.95 -23.26 14.92
C GLY A 271 7.19 -24.09 13.91
N SER A 272 6.06 -24.67 14.34
CA SER A 272 5.12 -25.39 13.49
C SER A 272 4.55 -24.49 12.38
N LEU A 273 4.13 -23.27 12.73
CA LEU A 273 3.57 -22.31 11.76
C LEU A 273 4.54 -21.97 10.64
N LEU A 274 5.75 -21.52 10.97
CA LEU A 274 6.69 -21.06 9.96
C LEU A 274 7.26 -22.21 9.14
N THR A 275 7.39 -23.40 9.73
CA THR A 275 7.74 -24.63 9.00
C THR A 275 6.69 -24.96 7.94
N PHE A 276 5.41 -24.87 8.29
CA PHE A 276 4.31 -25.11 7.37
C PHE A 276 4.24 -24.05 6.27
N VAL A 277 4.28 -22.76 6.65
CA VAL A 277 4.20 -21.63 5.71
C VAL A 277 5.38 -21.63 4.73
N ASN A 278 6.58 -21.98 5.16
CA ASN A 278 7.73 -22.11 4.25
C ASN A 278 7.52 -23.22 3.21
N GLN A 279 6.89 -24.35 3.58
CA GLN A 279 6.58 -25.41 2.62
C GLN A 279 5.54 -24.96 1.59
N VAL A 280 4.51 -24.23 2.02
CA VAL A 280 3.54 -23.62 1.10
C VAL A 280 4.23 -22.60 0.18
N ALA A 281 5.04 -21.71 0.73
CA ALA A 281 5.73 -20.67 -0.03
C ALA A 281 6.75 -21.20 -1.04
N ALA A 282 7.38 -22.33 -0.76
CA ALA A 282 8.27 -23.01 -1.71
C ALA A 282 7.54 -23.48 -2.97
N HIS A 283 6.24 -23.78 -2.88
CA HIS A 283 5.41 -24.21 -4.01
C HIS A 283 4.97 -23.03 -4.90
N PHE A 284 4.94 -21.81 -4.35
CA PHE A 284 4.48 -20.60 -5.06
C PHE A 284 5.57 -19.50 -5.06
N PRO A 285 6.73 -19.71 -5.72
CA PRO A 285 7.86 -18.79 -5.64
C PRO A 285 7.60 -17.41 -6.25
N ASP A 286 6.59 -17.27 -7.10
CA ASP A 286 6.13 -16.03 -7.75
C ASP A 286 5.06 -15.27 -6.95
N LYS A 287 4.54 -15.87 -5.87
CA LYS A 287 3.52 -15.27 -5.00
C LYS A 287 4.11 -14.94 -3.63
N THR A 288 3.52 -13.94 -2.96
CA THR A 288 3.85 -13.65 -1.56
C THR A 288 2.89 -14.39 -0.63
N ILE A 289 3.41 -15.35 0.13
CA ILE A 289 2.63 -16.04 1.16
C ILE A 289 2.70 -15.24 2.45
N SER A 290 1.56 -14.71 2.89
CA SER A 290 1.47 -13.94 4.13
C SER A 290 1.08 -14.85 5.29
N THR A 291 1.59 -14.58 6.49
CA THR A 291 1.12 -15.26 7.72
C THR A 291 1.21 -14.32 8.92
N LEU A 292 0.67 -14.76 10.06
CA LEU A 292 0.57 -13.94 11.27
C LEU A 292 1.57 -14.34 12.35
N ALA A 293 2.34 -13.36 12.84
CA ALA A 293 2.90 -13.40 14.18
C ALA A 293 1.84 -12.84 15.14
N TYR A 294 0.94 -13.71 15.61
CA TYR A 294 -0.27 -13.35 16.33
C TYR A 294 -0.45 -14.23 17.57
N GLN A 295 -0.89 -13.63 18.67
CA GLN A 295 -1.11 -14.32 19.95
C GLN A 295 0.09 -15.19 20.37
N TYR A 296 -0.09 -16.51 20.36
CA TYR A 296 0.88 -17.51 20.81
C TYR A 296 2.06 -17.69 19.83
N THR A 297 1.95 -17.23 18.58
CA THR A 297 3.04 -17.30 17.57
C THR A 297 3.84 -16.00 17.44
N ARG A 298 3.67 -15.02 18.35
CA ARG A 298 4.43 -13.76 18.31
C ARG A 298 5.93 -13.94 18.55
N ALA A 299 6.31 -14.90 19.39
CA ALA A 299 7.72 -15.19 19.65
C ALA A 299 8.34 -15.83 18.41
N ALA A 300 9.43 -15.24 17.89
CA ALA A 300 10.11 -15.77 16.70
C ALA A 300 10.77 -17.13 16.97
N PRO A 301 10.76 -18.06 16.00
CA PRO A 301 11.35 -19.38 16.17
C PRO A 301 12.87 -19.34 16.04
N ARG A 302 13.56 -20.19 16.78
CA ARG A 302 14.99 -20.45 16.60
C ARG A 302 15.20 -21.41 15.44
N GLY A 303 16.26 -21.19 14.67
CA GLY A 303 16.68 -22.12 13.60
C GLY A 303 15.82 -22.12 12.34
N ILE A 304 14.68 -21.40 12.32
CA ILE A 304 13.79 -21.30 11.15
C ILE A 304 13.75 -19.85 10.69
N ARG A 305 13.98 -19.61 9.40
CA ARG A 305 13.85 -18.29 8.76
C ARG A 305 12.74 -18.32 7.72
N PRO A 306 11.95 -17.25 7.56
CA PRO A 306 10.99 -17.15 6.47
C PRO A 306 11.72 -17.22 5.13
N LEU A 307 11.11 -17.89 4.13
CA LEU A 307 11.59 -17.81 2.75
C LEU A 307 11.46 -16.38 2.20
N PRO A 308 12.20 -16.01 1.13
CA PRO A 308 12.19 -14.64 0.59
C PRO A 308 10.81 -14.12 0.17
N ASN A 309 9.87 -15.01 -0.15
CA ASN A 309 8.49 -14.71 -0.52
C ASN A 309 7.48 -14.92 0.63
N VAL A 310 7.95 -15.06 1.87
CA VAL A 310 7.08 -15.13 3.06
C VAL A 310 7.01 -13.76 3.73
N ASN A 311 5.80 -13.22 3.83
CA ASN A 311 5.49 -12.00 4.56
C ASN A 311 4.98 -12.33 5.98
N ILE A 312 5.64 -11.82 7.01
CA ILE A 312 5.20 -11.96 8.40
C ILE A 312 4.49 -10.69 8.83
N MET A 313 3.19 -10.79 9.10
CA MET A 313 2.39 -9.71 9.65
C MET A 313 2.35 -9.84 11.19
N LEU A 314 3.05 -8.94 11.88
CA LEU A 314 2.96 -8.85 13.34
C LEU A 314 1.61 -8.24 13.74
N CYS A 315 0.86 -8.96 14.59
CA CYS A 315 -0.41 -8.52 15.14
C CYS A 315 -0.30 -8.41 16.66
N SER A 316 -0.54 -7.21 17.19
CA SER A 316 -0.38 -6.84 18.60
C SER A 316 -1.65 -6.28 19.19
#